data_AF-A0A090AII4-F1
#
_entry.id   AF-A0A090AII4-F1
#
_cell.length_a   1.000
_cell.length_b   1.000
_cell.length_c   1.000
_cell.angle_alpha   90.00
_cell.angle_beta   90.00
_cell.angle_gamma   90.00
#
_symmetry.space_group_name_H-M   'P 1'
#
loop_
_entity.id
_entity.type
_entity.pdbx_description
1 polymer ?
#
loop_
_entity_poly.entity_id
_entity_poly.type
_entity_poly.pdbx_seq_one_letter_code
_entity_poly.pdbx_strand_id
1 'polypeptide(L)'
;MLELEAYPSHFDDPFGAKLYRYFLTPELSQRLNLIRHLLQNSEQLLLILAEIGCGKTALLSQLKKISAQQCEHWWVYTLESSPALSPEALIATILAEFHVRQDGKPMSVLQESLRSHIAATRYNGQLPVLLVDDAHMLPLATLKLIVDLAMQGEALTRMRVALLCEPQMTSILATPEFNIVHNTLIHTLDVPPFSKTQVRDYLQFRLQNSQYSHIHPFTSDIIKKISDDTEGVPGEINLVAQQILRQFAEQRPYIPSLTGAWSYSKLVWGIPIILVLLSIAVLIYWQSFKPSKEISPLPAISNSLPTEQPSSNSLFNEVLVNPALPEGETDLPAQIHLPKANSDLATLSPMEEPAEDSLSESVPSEPVESTVLPSANKSPSTPESTPQWLDENHIKGEDWLRHQNPNAYTLQVLGAHDQETLKKFLAQHPLADVAMFKTTYRNKNWYVLVHGLYPNRSEALAALENLPASLRQNTQPWARTLTSIQKLINSPSAEGN
;
A
#
# COMPACT_ATOMS: atom_id res chain seq x y z
N MET A 1 22.49 14.94 -28.93
CA MET A 1 21.68 14.25 -29.97
C MET A 1 20.53 13.60 -29.21
N LEU A 2 19.28 13.89 -29.57
CA LEU A 2 18.11 13.55 -28.74
C LEU A 2 18.01 12.03 -28.57
N GLU A 3 18.02 11.55 -27.32
CA GLU A 3 17.63 10.18 -27.03
C GLU A 3 16.13 10.05 -27.34
N LEU A 4 15.81 9.21 -28.33
CA LEU A 4 14.43 8.91 -28.67
C LEU A 4 13.79 8.16 -27.50
N GLU A 5 12.79 8.77 -26.88
CA GLU A 5 11.85 8.07 -26.01
C GLU A 5 11.29 6.85 -26.77
N ALA A 6 11.66 5.66 -26.31
CA ALA A 6 11.18 4.42 -26.89
C ALA A 6 9.68 4.28 -26.56
N TYR A 7 8.83 4.66 -27.51
CA TYR A 7 7.40 4.35 -27.47
C TYR A 7 7.23 2.84 -27.23
N PRO A 8 6.60 2.40 -26.13
CA PRO A 8 6.47 0.97 -25.83
C PRO A 8 5.50 0.32 -26.82
N SER A 9 6.04 -0.37 -27.82
CA SER A 9 5.29 -1.05 -28.88
C SER A 9 4.82 -2.45 -28.46
N HIS A 10 4.38 -2.60 -27.21
CA HIS A 10 3.76 -3.82 -26.70
C HIS A 10 2.48 -3.48 -25.93
N PHE A 11 1.52 -4.40 -26.00
CA PHE A 11 0.25 -4.35 -25.27
C PHE A 11 0.49 -4.58 -23.77
N ASP A 12 1.08 -3.60 -23.09
CA ASP A 12 1.28 -3.66 -21.64
C ASP A 12 -0.08 -3.70 -20.94
N ASP A 13 -0.35 -4.83 -20.29
CA ASP A 13 -1.54 -5.04 -19.47
C ASP A 13 -1.54 -4.01 -18.32
N PRO A 14 -2.50 -3.07 -18.27
CA PRO A 14 -2.52 -2.02 -17.25
C PRO A 14 -2.59 -2.58 -15.83
N PHE A 15 -3.08 -3.81 -15.65
CA PHE A 15 -3.22 -4.50 -14.37
C PHE A 15 -2.11 -5.54 -14.10
N GLY A 16 -1.15 -5.69 -15.02
CA GLY A 16 -0.02 -6.60 -14.90
C GLY A 16 0.90 -6.35 -13.71
N ALA A 17 1.79 -7.32 -13.45
CA ALA A 17 2.71 -7.33 -12.30
C ALA A 17 3.81 -6.25 -12.38
N LYS A 18 4.17 -5.76 -13.58
CA LYS A 18 5.11 -4.65 -13.74
C LYS A 18 4.43 -3.31 -13.45
N LEU A 19 4.62 -2.80 -12.24
CA LEU A 19 4.09 -1.51 -11.81
C LEU A 19 5.05 -0.37 -12.16
N TYR A 20 4.85 0.27 -13.32
CA TYR A 20 5.60 1.47 -13.70
C TYR A 20 5.23 2.71 -12.88
N ARG A 21 4.02 2.74 -12.30
CA ARG A 21 3.48 3.82 -11.46
C ARG A 21 2.83 3.24 -10.21
N TYR A 22 3.16 3.80 -9.04
CA TYR A 22 2.55 3.44 -7.76
C TYR A 22 1.36 4.37 -7.48
N PHE A 23 0.23 3.80 -7.04
CA PHE A 23 -0.97 4.57 -6.69
C PHE A 23 -0.88 5.05 -5.24
N LEU A 24 -0.67 6.35 -5.03
CA LEU A 24 -0.72 6.96 -3.71
C LEU A 24 -2.11 7.51 -3.43
N THR A 25 -2.79 6.95 -2.43
CA THR A 25 -3.90 7.65 -1.75
C THR A 25 -3.32 8.66 -0.75
N PRO A 26 -4.09 9.65 -0.28
CA PRO A 26 -3.65 10.58 0.76
C PRO A 26 -3.20 9.85 2.05
N GLU A 27 -3.92 8.80 2.45
CA GLU A 27 -3.62 8.00 3.65
C GLU A 27 -2.35 7.16 3.48
N LEU A 28 -2.12 6.58 2.29
CA LEU A 28 -0.87 5.88 1.99
C LEU A 28 0.32 6.84 1.92
N SER A 29 0.13 8.07 1.42
CA SER A 29 1.17 9.11 1.43
C SER A 29 1.53 9.56 2.85
N GLN A 30 0.54 9.71 3.73
CA GLN A 30 0.77 9.98 5.15
C GLN A 30 1.51 8.82 5.83
N ARG A 31 1.07 7.57 5.61
CA ARG A 31 1.74 6.36 6.14
C ARG A 31 3.18 6.22 5.65
N LEU A 32 3.46 6.44 4.36
CA LEU A 32 4.83 6.42 3.81
C LEU A 32 5.72 7.49 4.46
N ASN A 33 5.21 8.70 4.67
CA ASN A 33 5.96 9.74 5.38
C ASN A 33 6.21 9.38 6.86
N LEU A 34 5.24 8.73 7.53
CA LEU A 34 5.42 8.24 8.89
C LEU A 34 6.45 7.11 8.96
N ILE A 35 6.37 6.09 8.08
CA ILE A 35 7.37 5.02 7.93
C ILE A 35 8.78 5.61 7.77
N ARG A 36 8.92 6.60 6.88
CA ARG A 36 10.19 7.31 6.62
C ARG A 36 10.71 8.04 7.85
N HIS A 37 9.86 8.80 8.52
CA HIS A 37 10.20 9.51 9.76
C HIS A 37 10.60 8.55 10.89
N LEU A 38 9.89 7.43 11.06
CA LEU A 38 10.18 6.42 12.08
C LEU A 38 11.50 5.70 11.79
N LEU A 39 11.76 5.27 10.55
CA LEU A 39 13.03 4.62 10.19
C LEU A 39 14.23 5.55 10.40
N GLN A 40 14.07 6.84 10.10
CA GLN A 40 15.15 7.81 10.26
C GLN A 40 15.42 8.16 11.73
N ASN A 41 14.38 8.37 12.55
CA ASN A 41 14.52 8.97 13.88
C ASN A 41 14.30 8.00 15.06
N SER A 42 13.59 6.89 14.87
CA SER A 42 13.40 5.87 15.91
C SER A 42 14.44 4.76 15.80
N GLU A 43 14.79 4.16 16.93
CA GLU A 43 15.67 2.98 17.00
C GLU A 43 14.88 1.65 17.07
N GLN A 44 13.56 1.71 16.92
CA GLN A 44 12.66 0.59 17.16
C GLN A 44 12.43 -0.23 15.90
N LEU A 45 12.06 -1.50 16.10
CA LEU A 45 11.60 -2.38 15.01
C LEU A 45 10.27 -1.84 14.45
N LEU A 46 10.20 -1.66 13.14
CA LEU A 46 8.99 -1.23 12.44
C LEU A 46 8.28 -2.44 11.82
N LEU A 47 7.02 -2.64 12.19
CA LEU A 47 6.15 -3.72 11.72
C LEU A 47 5.05 -3.13 10.84
N ILE A 48 4.99 -3.54 9.57
CA ILE A 48 4.01 -3.07 8.59
C ILE A 48 3.06 -4.24 8.29
N LEU A 49 1.85 -4.16 8.84
CA LEU A 49 0.83 -5.20 8.74
C LEU A 49 -0.10 -4.94 7.55
N ALA A 50 -0.14 -5.88 6.62
CA ALA A 50 -1.07 -5.85 5.49
C ALA A 50 -1.52 -7.26 5.10
N GLU A 51 -2.78 -7.40 4.72
CA GLU A 51 -3.32 -8.67 4.19
C GLU A 51 -2.61 -9.12 2.91
N ILE A 52 -2.85 -10.36 2.50
CA ILE A 52 -2.41 -10.89 1.21
C ILE A 52 -2.99 -9.99 0.09
N GLY A 53 -2.16 -9.66 -0.91
CA GLY A 53 -2.60 -8.82 -2.03
C GLY A 53 -2.74 -7.32 -1.74
N CYS A 54 -2.52 -6.84 -0.51
CA CYS A 54 -2.53 -5.40 -0.18
C CYS A 54 -1.34 -4.58 -0.72
N GLY A 55 -0.49 -5.18 -1.58
CA GLY A 55 0.58 -4.47 -2.27
C GLY A 55 1.83 -4.21 -1.42
N LYS A 56 2.16 -5.10 -0.47
CA LYS A 56 3.37 -5.06 0.38
C LYS A 56 4.65 -4.81 -0.45
N THR A 57 4.92 -5.66 -1.44
CA THR A 57 6.03 -5.53 -2.40
C THR A 57 6.04 -4.20 -3.16
N ALA A 58 4.87 -3.68 -3.52
CA ALA A 58 4.74 -2.41 -4.21
C ALA A 58 5.06 -1.22 -3.29
N LEU A 59 4.66 -1.29 -2.02
CA LEU A 59 5.00 -0.31 -0.99
C LEU A 59 6.50 -0.32 -0.70
N LEU A 60 7.13 -1.49 -0.56
CA LEU A 60 8.58 -1.62 -0.38
C LEU A 60 9.34 -1.03 -1.57
N SER A 61 8.94 -1.41 -2.80
CA SER A 61 9.52 -0.88 -4.04
C SER A 61 9.41 0.65 -4.13
N GLN A 62 8.27 1.21 -3.72
CA GLN A 62 8.06 2.66 -3.68
C GLN A 62 8.92 3.33 -2.59
N LEU A 63 9.05 2.73 -1.40
CA LEU A 63 9.90 3.25 -0.32
C LEU A 63 11.38 3.29 -0.76
N LYS A 64 11.89 2.20 -1.37
CA LYS A 64 13.24 2.12 -1.93
C LYS A 64 13.49 3.16 -3.03
N LYS A 65 12.47 3.43 -3.87
CA LYS A 65 12.53 4.46 -4.91
C LYS A 65 12.57 5.87 -4.31
N ILE A 66 11.76 6.14 -3.29
CA ILE A 66 11.73 7.45 -2.59
C ILE A 66 13.09 7.71 -1.91
N SER A 67 13.61 6.77 -1.13
CA SER A 67 14.88 6.95 -0.41
C SER A 67 16.06 7.21 -1.36
N ALA A 68 16.10 6.49 -2.50
CA ALA A 68 17.11 6.70 -3.53
C ALA A 68 16.99 8.06 -4.26
N GLN A 69 15.76 8.58 -4.44
CA GLN A 69 15.51 9.84 -5.15
C GLN A 69 15.65 11.09 -4.26
N GLN A 70 15.41 10.98 -2.96
CA GLN A 70 15.37 12.13 -2.03
C GLN A 70 16.68 12.38 -1.28
N CYS A 71 17.77 11.70 -1.66
CA CYS A 71 19.10 11.83 -1.04
C CYS A 71 19.12 11.64 0.49
N GLU A 72 18.15 10.89 1.00
CA GLU A 72 18.24 10.34 2.36
C GLU A 72 19.47 9.44 2.37
N HIS A 73 20.37 9.60 3.36
CA HIS A 73 21.65 8.89 3.40
C HIS A 73 21.46 7.40 3.80
N TRP A 74 20.40 6.77 3.34
CA TRP A 74 20.02 5.40 3.67
C TRP A 74 20.78 4.42 2.79
N TRP A 75 21.41 3.43 3.42
CA TRP A 75 21.86 2.23 2.74
C TRP A 75 20.79 1.16 2.86
N VAL A 76 20.02 0.95 1.78
CA VAL A 76 18.80 0.13 1.80
C VAL A 76 19.05 -1.28 1.30
N TYR A 77 19.04 -2.24 2.22
CA TYR A 77 18.99 -3.66 1.95
C TYR A 77 17.56 -4.10 1.64
N THR A 78 17.38 -5.00 0.68
CA THR A 78 16.08 -5.61 0.39
C THR A 78 16.19 -7.11 0.50
N LEU A 79 15.39 -7.72 1.37
CA LEU A 79 15.33 -9.16 1.54
C LEU A 79 14.00 -9.70 1.00
N GLU A 80 14.11 -10.56 -0.01
CA GLU A 80 13.01 -11.42 -0.46
C GLU A 80 12.89 -12.61 0.51
N SER A 81 11.74 -12.76 1.17
CA SER A 81 11.56 -13.84 2.13
C SER A 81 11.39 -15.20 1.44
N SER A 82 12.10 -16.20 1.96
CA SER A 82 12.00 -17.59 1.51
C SER A 82 11.99 -18.53 2.72
N PRO A 83 11.15 -19.58 2.74
CA PRO A 83 11.11 -20.55 3.83
C PRO A 83 12.38 -21.43 3.91
N ALA A 84 13.25 -21.37 2.90
CA ALA A 84 14.57 -22.02 2.89
C ALA A 84 15.72 -21.08 3.29
N LEU A 85 15.46 -19.81 3.59
CA LEU A 85 16.50 -18.83 3.92
C LEU A 85 17.05 -19.10 5.33
N SER A 86 18.27 -19.64 5.40
CA SER A 86 19.00 -19.80 6.67
C SER A 86 19.59 -18.48 7.16
N PRO A 87 19.94 -18.35 8.46
CA PRO A 87 20.55 -17.13 8.98
C PRO A 87 21.95 -16.88 8.38
N GLU A 88 22.71 -17.94 8.04
CA GLU A 88 24.00 -17.83 7.34
C GLU A 88 23.80 -17.26 5.94
N ALA A 89 22.77 -17.75 5.22
CA ALA A 89 22.43 -17.27 3.89
C ALA A 89 22.02 -15.79 3.92
N LEU A 90 21.21 -15.36 4.90
CA LEU A 90 20.85 -13.96 5.08
C LEU A 90 22.09 -13.07 5.26
N ILE A 91 23.00 -13.44 6.16
CA ILE A 91 24.22 -12.65 6.40
C ILE A 91 25.10 -12.64 5.15
N ALA A 92 25.23 -13.78 4.47
CA ALA A 92 25.99 -13.88 3.22
C ALA A 92 25.37 -13.01 2.12
N THR A 93 24.05 -12.93 1.99
CA THR A 93 23.37 -12.03 1.03
C THR A 93 23.65 -10.57 1.33
N ILE A 94 23.50 -10.13 2.58
CA ILE A 94 23.79 -8.73 2.96
C ILE A 94 25.29 -8.40 2.74
N LEU A 95 26.19 -9.31 3.10
CA LEU A 95 27.63 -9.10 2.91
C LEU A 95 28.09 -9.23 1.44
N ALA A 96 27.32 -9.92 0.59
CA ALA A 96 27.62 -10.05 -0.84
C ALA A 96 27.38 -8.74 -1.60
N GLU A 97 26.42 -7.91 -1.19
CA GLU A 97 26.25 -6.55 -1.74
C GLU A 97 27.54 -5.71 -1.55
N PHE A 98 28.33 -5.99 -0.51
CA PHE A 98 29.62 -5.34 -0.23
C PHE A 98 30.84 -5.98 -0.90
N HIS A 99 30.65 -6.98 -1.75
CA HIS A 99 31.75 -7.69 -2.42
C HIS A 99 32.75 -8.35 -1.44
N VAL A 100 32.36 -8.57 -0.18
CA VAL A 100 33.22 -9.20 0.83
C VAL A 100 33.15 -10.72 0.64
N ARG A 101 34.31 -11.36 0.43
CA ARG A 101 34.40 -12.82 0.22
C ARG A 101 34.06 -13.57 1.51
N GLN A 102 33.10 -14.50 1.45
CA GLN A 102 32.58 -15.23 2.63
C GLN A 102 32.95 -16.72 2.68
N ASP A 103 33.61 -17.22 1.64
CA ASP A 103 33.88 -18.63 1.36
C ASP A 103 34.42 -19.38 2.61
N GLY A 104 33.59 -20.26 3.17
CA GLY A 104 33.96 -21.17 4.27
C GLY A 104 34.07 -20.57 5.68
N LYS A 105 33.66 -19.31 5.91
CA LYS A 105 33.73 -18.71 7.26
C LYS A 105 32.65 -19.26 8.22
N PRO A 106 32.96 -19.45 9.51
CA PRO A 106 31.96 -19.83 10.50
C PRO A 106 30.99 -18.68 10.83
N MET A 107 29.77 -19.03 11.26
CA MET A 107 28.68 -18.09 11.58
C MET A 107 29.12 -16.90 12.44
N SER A 108 29.89 -17.13 13.50
CA SER A 108 30.35 -16.07 14.42
C SER A 108 31.17 -14.99 13.71
N VAL A 109 32.04 -15.38 12.78
CA VAL A 109 32.85 -14.45 11.98
C VAL A 109 31.99 -13.71 10.95
N LEU A 110 30.95 -14.36 10.40
CA LEU A 110 29.99 -13.70 9.51
C LEU A 110 29.16 -12.64 10.25
N GLN A 111 28.65 -12.97 11.44
CA GLN A 111 27.91 -12.03 12.29
C GLN A 111 28.77 -10.82 12.71
N GLU A 112 30.02 -11.05 13.10
CA GLU A 112 30.93 -9.97 13.48
C GLU A 112 31.31 -9.09 12.28
N SER A 113 31.54 -9.71 11.10
CA SER A 113 31.75 -8.97 9.85
C SER A 113 30.56 -8.06 9.51
N LEU A 114 29.33 -8.55 9.72
CA LEU A 114 28.11 -7.78 9.50
C LEU A 114 27.95 -6.63 10.51
N ARG A 115 28.20 -6.86 11.81
CA ARG A 115 28.15 -5.80 12.84
C ARG A 115 29.20 -4.71 12.61
N SER A 116 30.43 -5.12 12.34
CA SER A 116 31.53 -4.21 11.96
C SER A 116 31.17 -3.40 10.71
N HIS A 117 30.51 -4.01 9.73
CA HIS A 117 30.05 -3.30 8.55
C HIS A 117 28.93 -2.28 8.86
N ILE A 118 27.90 -2.66 9.63
CA ILE A 118 26.82 -1.76 10.06
C ILE A 118 27.38 -0.53 10.78
N ALA A 119 28.37 -0.73 11.66
CA ALA A 119 29.08 0.35 12.34
C ALA A 119 29.87 1.24 11.37
N ALA A 120 30.54 0.67 10.37
CA ALA A 120 31.23 1.44 9.33
C ALA A 120 30.25 2.26 8.46
N THR A 121 29.09 1.71 8.09
CA THR A 121 28.02 2.44 7.39
C THR A 121 27.57 3.66 8.21
N ARG A 122 27.27 3.44 9.50
CA ARG A 122 26.89 4.50 10.46
C ARG A 122 27.98 5.57 10.60
N TYR A 123 29.24 5.17 10.69
CA TYR A 123 30.38 6.08 10.80
C TYR A 123 30.53 6.98 9.56
N ASN A 124 30.23 6.45 8.36
CA ASN A 124 30.20 7.21 7.11
C ASN A 124 28.97 8.14 6.97
N GLY A 125 28.19 8.35 8.04
CA GLY A 125 26.98 9.16 8.04
C GLY A 125 25.80 8.51 7.31
N GLN A 126 25.87 7.22 6.99
CA GLN A 126 24.82 6.48 6.31
C GLN A 126 23.98 5.66 7.30
N LEU A 127 22.67 5.58 7.04
CA LEU A 127 21.72 4.83 7.85
C LEU A 127 21.49 3.44 7.23
N PRO A 128 22.00 2.35 7.82
CA PRO A 128 21.72 1.00 7.33
C PRO A 128 20.27 0.62 7.62
N VAL A 129 19.47 0.42 6.57
CA VAL A 129 18.03 0.10 6.62
C VAL A 129 17.78 -1.23 5.89
N LEU A 130 17.26 -2.22 6.60
CA LEU A 130 16.82 -3.49 6.02
C LEU A 130 15.29 -3.50 5.88
N LEU A 131 14.85 -3.66 4.64
CA LEU A 131 13.46 -3.85 4.27
C LEU A 131 13.24 -5.33 3.95
N VAL A 132 12.34 -5.98 4.69
CA VAL A 132 12.00 -7.40 4.50
C VAL A 132 10.58 -7.49 3.98
N ASP A 133 10.40 -8.02 2.77
CA ASP A 133 9.06 -8.32 2.25
C ASP A 133 8.59 -9.69 2.73
N ASP A 134 7.29 -9.87 2.91
CA ASP A 134 6.65 -11.11 3.34
C ASP A 134 7.38 -11.86 4.48
N ALA A 135 7.78 -11.12 5.52
CA ALA A 135 8.58 -11.64 6.65
C ALA A 135 7.94 -12.84 7.39
N HIS A 136 6.63 -13.04 7.22
CA HIS A 136 5.86 -14.19 7.72
C HIS A 136 6.24 -15.54 7.08
N MET A 137 6.95 -15.51 5.94
CA MET A 137 7.49 -16.69 5.26
C MET A 137 8.88 -17.11 5.80
N LEU A 138 9.53 -16.28 6.63
CA LEU A 138 10.87 -16.56 7.14
C LEU A 138 10.87 -17.67 8.20
N PRO A 139 11.93 -18.51 8.25
CA PRO A 139 12.19 -19.39 9.37
C PRO A 139 12.40 -18.59 10.67
N LEU A 140 11.93 -19.14 11.79
CA LEU A 140 12.03 -18.56 13.13
C LEU A 140 13.46 -18.13 13.50
N ALA A 141 14.46 -18.96 13.20
CA ALA A 141 15.87 -18.66 13.47
C ALA A 141 16.38 -17.44 12.69
N THR A 142 15.92 -17.27 11.45
CA THR A 142 16.29 -16.15 10.57
C THR A 142 15.58 -14.87 10.99
N LEU A 143 14.29 -14.96 11.34
CA LEU A 143 13.53 -13.84 11.91
C LEU A 143 14.14 -13.37 13.24
N LYS A 144 14.57 -14.29 14.11
CA LYS A 144 15.29 -13.98 15.34
C LYS A 144 16.58 -13.20 15.08
N LEU A 145 17.40 -13.64 14.14
CA LEU A 145 18.61 -12.90 13.76
C LEU A 145 18.30 -11.47 13.30
N ILE A 146 17.23 -11.27 12.52
CA ILE A 146 16.83 -9.94 12.05
C ILE A 146 16.40 -9.03 13.23
N VAL A 147 15.61 -9.58 14.16
CA VAL A 147 15.23 -8.88 15.41
C VAL A 147 16.46 -8.55 16.25
N ASP A 148 17.40 -9.48 16.37
CA ASP A 148 18.64 -9.27 17.12
C ASP A 148 19.53 -8.19 16.49
N LEU A 149 19.61 -8.12 15.15
CA LEU A 149 20.30 -7.04 14.41
C LEU A 149 19.61 -5.67 14.54
N ALA A 150 18.29 -5.65 14.76
CA ALA A 150 17.53 -4.43 14.98
C ALA A 150 17.68 -3.88 16.40
N MET A 151 17.71 -4.76 17.40
CA MET A 151 17.43 -4.39 18.80
C MET A 151 18.58 -4.67 19.78
N GLN A 152 19.46 -5.64 19.50
CA GLN A 152 20.61 -5.93 20.36
C GLN A 152 21.86 -5.10 19.99
N GLY A 153 22.79 -5.00 20.94
CA GLY A 153 24.09 -4.34 20.74
C GLY A 153 24.05 -2.82 20.95
N GLU A 154 25.15 -2.16 20.64
CA GLU A 154 25.31 -0.71 20.75
C GLU A 154 24.57 0.03 19.64
N ALA A 155 24.21 1.31 19.87
CA ALA A 155 23.46 2.13 18.91
C ALA A 155 24.12 2.24 17.52
N LEU A 156 25.46 2.19 17.46
CA LEU A 156 26.23 2.21 16.22
C LEU A 156 26.22 0.86 15.48
N THR A 157 25.96 -0.25 16.18
CA THR A 157 25.90 -1.60 15.59
C THR A 157 24.48 -2.06 15.23
N ARG A 158 23.45 -1.28 15.60
CA ARG A 158 22.04 -1.57 15.28
C ARG A 158 21.70 -1.21 13.83
N MET A 159 21.00 -2.10 13.15
CA MET A 159 20.40 -1.86 11.83
C MET A 159 18.97 -1.33 12.01
N ARG A 160 18.49 -0.43 11.15
CA ARG A 160 17.06 -0.08 11.09
C ARG A 160 16.34 -1.19 10.33
N VAL A 161 15.23 -1.69 10.84
CA VAL A 161 14.51 -2.81 10.20
C VAL A 161 13.03 -2.46 10.05
N ALA A 162 12.51 -2.63 8.83
CA ALA A 162 11.08 -2.68 8.54
C ALA A 162 10.69 -4.08 8.05
N LEU A 163 9.76 -4.71 8.76
CA LEU A 163 9.18 -6.01 8.42
C LEU A 163 7.80 -5.78 7.79
N LEU A 164 7.63 -6.11 6.51
CA LEU A 164 6.32 -6.17 5.88
C LEU A 164 5.77 -7.59 6.02
N CYS A 165 4.59 -7.72 6.59
CA CYS A 165 4.00 -9.03 6.89
C CYS A 165 2.49 -8.97 7.03
N GLU A 166 1.89 -10.14 7.24
CA GLU A 166 0.47 -10.27 7.56
C GLU A 166 0.20 -10.06 9.06
N PRO A 167 -1.05 -9.73 9.46
CA PRO A 167 -1.41 -9.54 10.86
C PRO A 167 -1.03 -10.72 11.77
N GLN A 168 -1.05 -11.96 11.27
CA GLN A 168 -0.64 -13.15 12.02
C GLN A 168 0.81 -13.12 12.56
N MET A 169 1.67 -12.24 12.04
CA MET A 169 3.03 -12.05 12.57
C MET A 169 3.03 -11.56 14.03
N THR A 170 2.01 -10.82 14.47
CA THR A 170 1.95 -10.35 15.87
C THR A 170 1.94 -11.52 16.86
N SER A 171 1.24 -12.61 16.54
CA SER A 171 1.22 -13.84 17.33
C SER A 171 2.55 -14.61 17.30
N ILE A 172 3.31 -14.52 16.20
CA ILE A 172 4.64 -15.13 16.08
C ILE A 172 5.66 -14.35 16.91
N LEU A 173 5.63 -13.02 16.83
CA LEU A 173 6.46 -12.15 17.68
C LEU A 173 6.05 -12.19 19.15
N ALA A 174 4.84 -12.67 19.46
CA ALA A 174 4.38 -12.91 20.82
C ALA A 174 4.92 -14.23 21.44
N THR A 175 5.66 -15.08 20.73
CA THR A 175 6.27 -16.27 21.34
C THR A 175 7.44 -15.90 22.27
N PRO A 176 7.75 -16.72 23.30
CA PRO A 176 8.86 -16.45 24.22
C PRO A 176 10.26 -16.51 23.57
N GLU A 177 10.36 -16.94 22.31
CA GLU A 177 11.63 -16.89 21.55
C GLU A 177 12.05 -15.45 21.23
N PHE A 178 11.09 -14.52 21.25
CA PHE A 178 11.21 -13.09 21.00
C PHE A 178 11.02 -12.21 22.25
N ASN A 179 11.45 -12.66 23.44
CA ASN A 179 11.36 -11.86 24.69
C ASN A 179 11.88 -10.41 24.58
N ILE A 180 12.80 -10.12 23.66
CA ILE A 180 13.32 -8.78 23.38
C ILE A 180 12.23 -7.86 22.78
N VAL A 181 11.33 -8.42 21.98
CA VAL A 181 10.18 -7.72 21.38
C VAL A 181 9.10 -7.42 22.43
N HIS A 182 8.87 -8.34 23.37
CA HIS A 182 7.92 -8.11 24.48
C HIS A 182 8.32 -6.96 25.40
N ASN A 183 9.62 -6.81 25.67
CA ASN A 183 10.14 -5.79 26.59
C ASN A 183 10.47 -4.44 25.92
N THR A 184 10.24 -4.30 24.61
CA THR A 184 10.61 -3.10 23.86
C THR A 184 9.44 -2.62 23.01
N LEU A 185 9.19 -1.32 23.00
CA LEU A 185 8.23 -0.70 22.09
C LEU A 185 8.61 -1.02 20.63
N ILE A 186 7.68 -1.63 19.90
CA ILE A 186 7.71 -1.76 18.45
C ILE A 186 6.70 -0.80 17.83
N HIS A 187 7.03 -0.25 16.68
CA HIS A 187 6.09 0.57 15.92
C HIS A 187 5.31 -0.33 14.97
N THR A 188 3.98 -0.41 15.15
CA THR A 188 3.10 -1.18 14.26
C THR A 188 2.27 -0.22 13.42
N LEU A 189 2.28 -0.41 12.10
CA LEU A 189 1.47 0.35 11.13
C LEU A 189 0.65 -0.59 10.27
N ASP A 190 -0.61 -0.25 10.05
CA ASP A 190 -1.51 -1.00 9.17
C ASP A 190 -1.48 -0.48 7.73
N VAL A 191 -1.69 -1.35 6.75
CA VAL A 191 -1.93 -0.98 5.35
C VAL A 191 -3.27 -1.60 4.93
N PRO A 192 -4.38 -0.86 5.08
CA PRO A 192 -5.72 -1.38 4.83
C PRO A 192 -6.00 -1.52 3.33
N PRO A 193 -6.98 -2.38 2.95
CA PRO A 193 -7.50 -2.43 1.57
C PRO A 193 -8.16 -1.10 1.17
N PHE A 194 -8.35 -0.90 -0.14
CA PHE A 194 -8.93 0.31 -0.68
C PHE A 194 -10.43 0.44 -0.36
N SER A 195 -10.85 1.66 -0.02
CA SER A 195 -12.27 2.01 0.09
C SER A 195 -12.96 2.00 -1.28
N LYS A 196 -14.30 1.93 -1.31
CA LYS A 196 -15.07 1.87 -2.57
C LYS A 196 -14.80 3.05 -3.53
N THR A 197 -14.46 4.22 -3.00
CA THR A 197 -14.05 5.39 -3.79
C THR A 197 -12.62 5.22 -4.32
N GLN A 198 -11.69 4.77 -3.48
CA GLN A 198 -10.31 4.48 -3.87
C GLN A 198 -10.23 3.35 -4.93
N VAL A 199 -11.11 2.34 -4.92
CA VAL A 199 -11.16 1.30 -5.96
C VAL A 199 -11.44 1.90 -7.35
N ARG A 200 -12.40 2.83 -7.46
CA ARG A 200 -12.67 3.57 -8.71
C ARG A 200 -11.44 4.32 -9.19
N ASP A 201 -10.83 5.08 -8.28
CA ASP A 201 -9.71 5.96 -8.58
C ASP A 201 -8.45 5.15 -8.94
N TYR A 202 -8.25 3.99 -8.30
CA TYR A 202 -7.22 3.00 -8.61
C TYR A 202 -7.41 2.38 -10.01
N LEU A 203 -8.61 1.88 -10.32
CA LEU A 203 -8.92 1.34 -11.66
C LEU A 203 -8.66 2.40 -12.75
N GLN A 204 -9.13 3.63 -12.53
CA GLN A 204 -8.90 4.74 -13.46
C GLN A 204 -7.40 5.06 -13.58
N PHE A 205 -6.65 5.11 -12.47
CA PHE A 205 -5.21 5.33 -12.46
C PHE A 205 -4.43 4.26 -13.23
N ARG A 206 -4.77 2.97 -13.06
CA ARG A 206 -4.15 1.86 -13.79
C ARG A 206 -4.44 1.93 -15.30
N LEU A 207 -5.61 2.43 -15.70
CA LEU A 207 -5.96 2.63 -17.12
C LEU A 207 -5.30 3.86 -17.78
N GLN A 208 -4.76 4.82 -17.01
CA GLN A 208 -4.05 5.98 -17.57
C GLN A 208 -2.85 5.51 -18.41
N ASN A 209 -2.68 6.12 -19.58
CA ASN A 209 -1.65 5.78 -20.58
C ASN A 209 -1.75 4.37 -21.17
N SER A 210 -2.82 3.61 -20.88
CA SER A 210 -3.13 2.35 -21.57
C SER A 210 -3.94 2.59 -22.86
N GLN A 211 -4.07 1.56 -23.70
CA GLN A 211 -4.98 1.56 -24.85
C GLN A 211 -6.46 1.77 -24.48
N TYR A 212 -6.82 1.57 -23.21
CA TYR A 212 -8.16 1.80 -22.68
C TYR A 212 -8.31 3.19 -22.05
N SER A 213 -7.33 4.09 -22.14
CA SER A 213 -7.43 5.45 -21.59
C SER A 213 -8.59 6.29 -22.15
N HIS A 214 -8.99 6.03 -23.41
CA HIS A 214 -10.12 6.69 -24.08
C HIS A 214 -11.41 5.85 -24.08
N ILE A 215 -11.43 4.73 -23.35
CA ILE A 215 -12.54 3.78 -23.30
C ILE A 215 -12.90 3.58 -21.83
N HIS A 216 -14.18 3.47 -21.49
CA HIS A 216 -14.59 3.16 -20.13
C HIS A 216 -15.07 1.70 -20.05
N PRO A 217 -14.16 0.70 -19.90
CA PRO A 217 -14.55 -0.70 -19.75
C PRO A 217 -15.18 -0.99 -18.37
N PHE A 218 -14.96 -0.12 -17.38
CA PHE A 218 -15.51 -0.24 -16.03
C PHE A 218 -16.62 0.79 -15.79
N THR A 219 -17.87 0.39 -16.03
CA THR A 219 -19.07 1.14 -15.63
C THR A 219 -19.18 1.19 -14.09
N SER A 220 -19.90 2.18 -13.54
CA SER A 220 -20.15 2.32 -12.09
C SER A 220 -20.59 1.02 -11.42
N ASP A 221 -21.46 0.24 -12.06
CA ASP A 221 -22.00 -1.02 -11.53
C ASP A 221 -20.94 -2.13 -11.51
N ILE A 222 -20.06 -2.15 -12.51
CA ILE A 222 -18.91 -3.05 -12.59
C ILE A 222 -17.90 -2.67 -11.49
N ILE A 223 -17.61 -1.39 -11.30
CA ILE A 223 -16.70 -0.91 -10.24
C ILE A 223 -17.25 -1.25 -8.86
N LYS A 224 -18.56 -1.06 -8.64
CA LYS A 224 -19.22 -1.46 -7.40
C LYS A 224 -19.09 -2.97 -7.17
N LYS A 225 -19.39 -3.78 -8.20
CA LYS A 225 -19.24 -5.24 -8.12
C LYS A 225 -17.79 -5.65 -7.82
N ILE A 226 -16.80 -5.10 -8.51
CA ILE A 226 -15.37 -5.35 -8.21
C ILE A 226 -15.08 -4.99 -6.74
N SER A 227 -15.53 -3.83 -6.27
CA SER A 227 -15.28 -3.40 -4.89
C SER A 227 -15.97 -4.27 -3.84
N ASP A 228 -17.12 -4.88 -4.17
CA ASP A 228 -17.85 -5.79 -3.28
C ASP A 228 -17.25 -7.21 -3.32
N ASP A 229 -16.88 -7.71 -4.50
CA ASP A 229 -16.30 -9.06 -4.71
C ASP A 229 -14.85 -9.18 -4.21
N THR A 230 -14.06 -8.09 -4.25
CA THR A 230 -12.62 -8.08 -3.87
C THR A 230 -12.33 -7.51 -2.49
N GLU A 231 -13.36 -7.02 -1.78
CA GLU A 231 -13.25 -6.30 -0.49
C GLU A 231 -12.25 -5.11 -0.50
N GLY A 232 -11.88 -4.61 -1.68
CA GLY A 232 -10.91 -3.52 -1.86
C GLY A 232 -9.44 -3.95 -1.96
N VAL A 233 -9.15 -5.25 -2.01
CA VAL A 233 -7.76 -5.77 -2.06
C VAL A 233 -7.11 -5.51 -3.44
N PRO A 234 -6.03 -4.71 -3.55
CA PRO A 234 -5.37 -4.35 -4.81
C PRO A 234 -5.00 -5.55 -5.71
N GLY A 235 -4.51 -6.65 -5.13
CA GLY A 235 -4.17 -7.87 -5.87
C GLY A 235 -5.38 -8.50 -6.56
N GLU A 236 -6.46 -8.71 -5.82
CA GLU A 236 -7.72 -9.24 -6.34
C GLU A 236 -8.37 -8.30 -7.36
N ILE A 237 -8.33 -6.98 -7.11
CA ILE A 237 -8.79 -5.97 -8.08
C ILE A 237 -8.04 -6.11 -9.40
N ASN A 238 -6.72 -6.32 -9.38
CA ASN A 238 -5.94 -6.53 -10.59
C ASN A 238 -6.39 -7.79 -11.35
N LEU A 239 -6.54 -8.92 -10.64
CA LEU A 239 -6.96 -10.19 -11.26
C LEU A 239 -8.35 -10.08 -11.92
N VAL A 240 -9.33 -9.51 -11.22
CA VAL A 240 -10.68 -9.32 -11.76
C VAL A 240 -10.69 -8.30 -12.91
N ALA A 241 -9.94 -7.22 -12.79
CA ALA A 241 -9.82 -6.21 -13.85
C ALA A 241 -9.16 -6.78 -15.13
N GLN A 242 -8.14 -7.62 -15.00
CA GLN A 242 -7.53 -8.33 -16.14
C GLN A 242 -8.54 -9.23 -16.86
N GLN A 243 -9.34 -9.99 -16.11
CA GLN A 243 -10.36 -10.88 -16.69
C GLN A 243 -11.42 -10.08 -17.47
N ILE A 244 -11.91 -8.98 -16.90
CA ILE A 244 -12.88 -8.09 -17.55
C ILE A 244 -12.28 -7.45 -18.81
N LEU A 245 -11.04 -6.96 -18.77
CA LEU A 245 -10.38 -6.39 -19.95
C LEU A 245 -10.17 -7.41 -21.08
N ARG A 246 -9.87 -8.68 -20.75
CA ARG A 246 -9.74 -9.75 -21.75
C ARG A 246 -11.08 -10.02 -22.44
N GLN A 247 -12.16 -10.22 -21.66
CA GLN A 247 -13.51 -10.40 -22.20
C GLN A 247 -13.96 -9.19 -23.04
N PHE A 248 -13.66 -7.98 -22.58
CA PHE A 248 -13.97 -6.74 -23.30
C PHE A 248 -13.18 -6.59 -24.61
N ALA A 249 -11.94 -7.08 -24.66
CA ALA A 249 -11.13 -7.10 -25.87
C ALA A 249 -11.65 -8.16 -26.88
N GLU A 250 -12.02 -9.35 -26.41
CA GLU A 250 -12.60 -10.43 -27.24
C GLU A 250 -13.94 -10.03 -27.88
N GLN A 251 -14.76 -9.25 -27.19
CA GLN A 251 -16.05 -8.76 -27.69
C GLN A 251 -15.95 -7.65 -28.74
N ARG A 252 -14.76 -7.09 -28.96
CA ARG A 252 -14.53 -6.10 -30.02
C ARG A 252 -13.91 -6.77 -31.24
N PRO A 253 -14.55 -6.73 -32.44
CA PRO A 253 -13.81 -7.00 -33.66
C PRO A 253 -12.65 -6.01 -33.73
N TYR A 254 -11.47 -6.50 -34.12
CA TYR A 254 -10.28 -5.68 -34.33
C TYR A 254 -10.55 -4.63 -35.40
N ILE A 255 -10.95 -3.43 -34.97
CA ILE A 255 -10.89 -2.22 -35.78
C ILE A 255 -9.47 -1.69 -35.58
N PRO A 256 -8.56 -1.82 -36.56
CA PRO A 256 -7.22 -1.25 -36.43
C PRO A 256 -7.35 0.24 -36.16
N SER A 257 -6.68 0.73 -35.12
CA SER A 257 -6.63 2.16 -34.85
C SER A 257 -6.03 2.86 -36.07
N LEU A 258 -6.75 3.86 -36.58
CA LEU A 258 -6.30 4.72 -37.68
C LEU A 258 -5.22 5.72 -37.23
N THR A 259 -4.29 5.24 -36.40
CA THR A 259 -3.03 5.88 -35.99
C THR A 259 -1.82 5.12 -36.55
N GLY A 260 -2.03 4.05 -37.31
CA GLY A 260 -1.03 3.51 -38.23
C GLY A 260 -0.97 4.36 -39.48
N ALA A 261 0.21 4.89 -39.81
CA ALA A 261 0.43 5.75 -40.98
C ALA A 261 -0.14 5.10 -42.25
N TRP A 262 -1.00 5.83 -42.97
CA TRP A 262 -1.48 5.37 -44.27
C TRP A 262 -0.30 5.12 -45.18
N SER A 263 -0.08 3.85 -45.55
CA SER A 263 0.92 3.49 -46.54
C SER A 263 0.49 4.07 -47.89
N TYR A 264 1.10 5.21 -48.25
CA TYR A 264 0.85 5.92 -49.50
C TYR A 264 1.06 5.05 -50.77
N SER A 265 1.67 3.87 -50.63
CA SER A 265 1.90 2.87 -51.69
C SER A 265 0.68 2.56 -52.57
N LYS A 266 -0.55 2.57 -52.03
CA LYS A 266 -1.78 2.31 -52.80
C LYS A 266 -2.43 3.54 -53.44
N LEU A 267 -2.08 4.75 -53.01
CA LEU A 267 -2.58 6.00 -53.62
C LEU A 267 -1.68 6.51 -54.76
N VAL A 268 -0.40 6.13 -54.77
CA VAL A 268 0.55 6.47 -55.85
C VAL A 268 0.10 5.96 -57.23
N TRP A 269 -0.64 4.85 -57.30
CA TRP A 269 -1.18 4.33 -58.57
C TRP A 269 -2.39 5.12 -59.13
N GLY A 270 -3.08 5.93 -58.32
CA GLY A 270 -4.19 6.78 -58.79
C GLY A 270 -3.73 8.09 -59.43
N ILE A 271 -2.60 8.64 -58.95
CA ILE A 271 -2.02 9.91 -59.41
C ILE A 271 -1.72 9.94 -60.92
N PRO A 272 -1.09 8.91 -61.55
CA PRO A 272 -0.84 8.93 -63.00
C PRO A 272 -2.14 8.90 -63.82
N ILE A 273 -3.18 8.21 -63.35
CA ILE A 273 -4.48 8.15 -64.04
C ILE A 273 -5.17 9.52 -64.01
N ILE A 274 -5.12 10.22 -62.87
CA ILE A 274 -5.67 11.57 -62.72
C ILE A 274 -4.87 12.58 -63.56
N LEU A 275 -3.54 12.48 -63.62
CA LEU A 275 -2.70 13.32 -64.48
C LEU A 275 -2.96 13.10 -65.97
N VAL A 276 -3.19 11.85 -66.40
CA VAL A 276 -3.57 11.54 -67.79
C VAL A 276 -4.95 12.12 -68.12
N LEU A 277 -5.95 11.97 -67.24
CA LEU A 277 -7.27 12.58 -67.43
C LEU A 277 -7.19 14.12 -67.48
N LEU A 278 -6.37 14.73 -66.62
CA LEU A 278 -6.17 16.19 -66.62
C LEU A 278 -5.49 16.65 -67.91
N SER A 279 -4.49 15.93 -68.43
CA SER A 279 -3.82 16.30 -69.69
C SER A 279 -4.75 16.17 -70.90
N ILE A 280 -5.62 15.16 -70.92
CA ILE A 280 -6.67 15.00 -71.94
C ILE A 280 -7.66 16.17 -71.87
N ALA A 281 -8.11 16.56 -70.67
CA ALA A 281 -9.02 17.70 -70.49
C ALA A 281 -8.40 19.03 -70.97
N VAL A 282 -7.11 19.25 -70.66
CA VAL A 282 -6.36 20.42 -71.17
C VAL A 282 -6.25 20.37 -72.70
N LEU A 283 -5.97 19.21 -73.29
CA LEU A 283 -5.84 19.08 -74.75
C LEU A 283 -7.17 19.40 -75.47
N ILE A 284 -8.31 18.94 -74.93
CA ILE A 284 -9.66 19.28 -75.42
C ILE A 284 -9.93 20.79 -75.31
N TYR A 285 -9.54 21.42 -74.19
CA TYR A 285 -9.68 22.86 -74.00
C TYR A 285 -8.88 23.67 -75.05
N TRP A 286 -7.62 23.30 -75.29
CA TRP A 286 -6.80 23.92 -76.33
C TRP A 286 -7.34 23.69 -77.74
N GLN A 287 -7.93 22.52 -78.03
CA GLN A 287 -8.58 22.25 -79.32
C GLN A 287 -9.81 23.13 -79.57
N SER A 288 -10.49 23.56 -78.50
CA SER A 288 -11.73 24.35 -78.55
C SER A 288 -11.49 25.85 -78.77
N PHE A 289 -10.26 26.33 -78.58
CA PHE A 289 -9.94 27.76 -78.60
C PHE A 289 -9.22 28.21 -79.90
N LYS A 290 -9.97 28.23 -81.01
CA LYS A 290 -9.53 28.91 -82.25
C LYS A 290 -10.05 30.35 -82.27
N PRO A 291 -9.18 31.38 -82.24
CA PRO A 291 -9.62 32.77 -82.29
C PRO A 291 -9.93 33.19 -83.73
N SER A 292 -11.15 33.68 -83.94
CA SER A 292 -11.56 34.43 -85.14
C SER A 292 -11.98 35.85 -84.72
N LYS A 293 -11.75 36.83 -85.60
CA LYS A 293 -11.50 38.23 -85.25
C LYS A 293 -12.51 39.17 -85.94
N GLU A 294 -12.62 40.39 -85.41
CA GLU A 294 -13.04 41.66 -86.08
C GLU A 294 -14.46 42.25 -85.86
N ILE A 295 -14.48 43.27 -84.98
CA ILE A 295 -14.89 44.69 -85.23
C ILE A 295 -16.31 44.99 -85.77
N SER A 296 -17.11 45.71 -84.96
CA SER A 296 -17.73 47.03 -85.33
C SER A 296 -18.43 47.71 -84.12
N PRO A 297 -18.70 49.04 -84.15
CA PRO A 297 -18.84 49.87 -82.93
C PRO A 297 -20.27 50.31 -82.53
N LEU A 298 -20.32 51.07 -81.42
CA LEU A 298 -21.45 51.73 -80.71
C LEU A 298 -22.54 52.40 -81.56
N PRO A 299 -23.73 52.62 -80.95
CA PRO A 299 -24.18 54.00 -80.72
C PRO A 299 -24.59 54.31 -79.26
N ALA A 300 -24.67 55.60 -78.93
CA ALA A 300 -25.15 56.15 -77.65
C ALA A 300 -26.63 56.61 -77.75
N ILE A 301 -27.25 57.05 -76.63
CA ILE A 301 -28.01 58.34 -76.47
C ILE A 301 -28.93 58.39 -75.20
N SER A 302 -28.88 59.54 -74.51
CA SER A 302 -29.87 60.21 -73.61
C SER A 302 -30.42 59.65 -72.28
N ASN A 303 -29.94 60.27 -71.18
CA ASN A 303 -30.68 61.10 -70.20
C ASN A 303 -32.22 60.98 -70.02
N SER A 304 -32.68 60.81 -68.77
CA SER A 304 -33.55 61.81 -68.08
C SER A 304 -33.84 61.51 -66.58
N LEU A 305 -33.75 62.56 -65.77
CA LEU A 305 -34.40 62.85 -64.46
C LEU A 305 -35.07 64.24 -64.65
N PRO A 306 -36.08 64.74 -63.89
CA PRO A 306 -36.16 64.70 -62.42
C PRO A 306 -37.59 64.74 -61.77
N THR A 307 -37.65 65.10 -60.47
CA THR A 307 -38.82 65.64 -59.68
C THR A 307 -39.93 64.64 -59.26
N GLU A 308 -40.56 64.71 -58.08
CA GLU A 308 -40.60 65.74 -57.01
C GLU A 308 -40.91 65.15 -55.59
N GLN A 309 -40.63 65.89 -54.52
CA GLN A 309 -40.95 65.61 -53.09
C GLN A 309 -42.35 66.22 -52.70
N PRO A 310 -42.80 66.43 -51.43
CA PRO A 310 -42.30 66.16 -50.06
C PRO A 310 -43.37 65.40 -49.17
N SER A 311 -43.37 65.26 -47.84
CA SER A 311 -42.89 66.09 -46.70
C SER A 311 -42.82 65.24 -45.40
N SER A 312 -41.77 65.30 -44.57
CA SER A 312 -41.59 66.17 -43.36
C SER A 312 -42.40 65.76 -42.11
N ASN A 313 -41.93 65.81 -40.86
CA ASN A 313 -40.62 66.14 -40.28
C ASN A 313 -40.59 65.78 -38.76
N SER A 314 -39.40 65.91 -38.15
CA SER A 314 -39.11 66.46 -36.79
C SER A 314 -39.06 65.47 -35.60
N LEU A 315 -38.27 65.62 -34.53
CA LEU A 315 -37.24 66.58 -34.04
C LEU A 315 -36.08 65.74 -33.41
N PHE A 316 -34.83 66.15 -33.15
CA PHE A 316 -34.01 67.34 -33.45
C PHE A 316 -32.50 66.94 -33.44
N ASN A 317 -31.56 67.86 -33.18
CA ASN A 317 -30.12 67.66 -32.95
C ASN A 317 -29.59 68.72 -31.94
N GLU A 318 -28.28 68.66 -31.64
CA GLU A 318 -27.38 69.68 -31.01
C GLU A 318 -27.02 69.50 -29.52
N VAL A 319 -25.79 69.62 -28.97
CA VAL A 319 -24.40 70.10 -29.32
C VAL A 319 -23.94 71.13 -28.23
N LEU A 320 -22.61 71.29 -28.05
CA LEU A 320 -21.84 72.07 -27.03
C LEU A 320 -21.70 71.41 -25.63
N VAL A 321 -20.68 71.66 -24.78
CA VAL A 321 -19.21 71.94 -24.83
C VAL A 321 -18.78 72.55 -23.47
N ASN A 322 -17.89 71.87 -22.70
CA ASN A 322 -17.02 72.37 -21.60
C ASN A 322 -17.63 73.11 -20.37
N PRO A 323 -16.84 73.45 -19.31
CA PRO A 323 -15.76 72.72 -18.60
C PRO A 323 -15.87 72.82 -17.04
N ALA A 324 -14.80 72.39 -16.32
CA ALA A 324 -14.29 72.91 -15.02
C ALA A 324 -14.21 71.96 -13.79
N LEU A 325 -13.12 72.16 -13.05
CA LEU A 325 -12.54 71.52 -11.84
C LEU A 325 -12.94 72.34 -10.55
N PRO A 326 -12.51 72.07 -9.28
CA PRO A 326 -11.21 71.48 -8.87
C PRO A 326 -11.07 70.70 -7.52
N GLU A 327 -9.80 70.32 -7.23
CA GLU A 327 -9.12 70.09 -5.92
C GLU A 327 -9.57 68.93 -5.00
N GLY A 328 -8.68 68.17 -4.33
CA GLY A 328 -7.19 68.07 -4.29
C GLY A 328 -6.77 66.69 -3.69
N GLU A 329 -5.63 66.08 -4.06
CA GLU A 329 -4.30 66.16 -3.39
C GLU A 329 -4.29 65.60 -1.93
N THR A 330 -3.34 64.77 -1.44
CA THR A 330 -2.01 64.34 -1.95
C THR A 330 -1.47 63.05 -1.25
N ASP A 331 -0.42 62.45 -1.84
CA ASP A 331 0.74 61.77 -1.23
C ASP A 331 0.74 60.37 -0.55
N LEU A 332 1.50 59.47 -1.20
CA LEU A 332 2.43 58.45 -0.65
C LEU A 332 3.77 59.15 -0.22
N PRO A 333 4.81 58.53 0.40
CA PRO A 333 5.13 57.09 0.54
C PRO A 333 5.81 56.66 1.89
N ALA A 334 6.39 55.45 1.87
CA ALA A 334 7.62 55.02 2.56
C ALA A 334 7.55 54.23 3.90
N GLN A 335 8.61 53.42 4.08
CA GLN A 335 8.87 52.40 5.10
C GLN A 335 9.31 53.00 6.44
N ILE A 336 9.23 52.24 7.55
CA ILE A 336 10.20 52.29 8.66
C ILE A 336 10.30 50.94 9.40
N HIS A 337 11.48 50.71 9.98
CA HIS A 337 11.99 49.48 10.58
C HIS A 337 11.50 49.16 12.02
N LEU A 338 11.90 47.97 12.49
CA LEU A 338 12.18 47.58 13.89
C LEU A 338 12.52 48.75 14.85
N PRO A 339 12.20 48.58 16.14
CA PRO A 339 13.05 49.01 17.24
C PRO A 339 13.85 47.84 17.84
N LYS A 340 15.16 48.06 18.01
CA LYS A 340 15.99 47.45 19.08
C LYS A 340 16.48 48.59 19.96
N ALA A 341 16.56 48.38 21.28
CA ALA A 341 17.79 48.48 22.09
C ALA A 341 17.50 48.81 23.56
N ASN A 342 18.10 48.00 24.45
CA ASN A 342 18.80 48.38 25.71
C ASN A 342 18.02 49.11 26.83
N SER A 343 18.32 48.96 28.12
CA SER A 343 19.25 48.07 28.88
C SER A 343 18.97 48.25 30.38
N ASP A 344 19.13 47.19 31.19
CA ASP A 344 19.63 47.18 32.60
C ASP A 344 19.44 45.72 33.13
N LEU A 345 20.43 44.91 33.53
CA LEU A 345 21.56 45.01 34.48
C LEU A 345 21.26 44.43 35.88
N ALA A 346 21.25 43.08 35.96
CA ALA A 346 21.57 42.24 37.13
C ALA A 346 21.60 40.77 36.63
N THR A 347 22.75 40.13 36.42
CA THR A 347 23.62 39.52 37.45
C THR A 347 22.87 38.56 38.38
N LEU A 348 22.95 37.25 38.09
CA LEU A 348 23.28 36.21 39.06
C LEU A 348 23.99 35.04 38.35
N SER A 349 25.07 34.56 38.96
CA SER A 349 25.96 33.50 38.46
C SER A 349 25.44 32.08 38.79
N PRO A 350 26.05 31.01 38.24
CA PRO A 350 25.65 29.63 38.52
C PRO A 350 26.04 29.18 39.93
N MET A 351 25.33 28.18 40.45
CA MET A 351 25.70 27.37 41.62
C MET A 351 25.13 25.97 41.36
N GLU A 352 25.90 24.98 40.88
CA GLU A 352 26.97 24.22 41.55
C GLU A 352 26.42 22.93 42.20
N GLU A 353 27.11 21.84 41.87
CA GLU A 353 26.96 20.49 42.40
C GLU A 353 27.32 20.45 43.90
N PRO A 354 26.79 19.50 44.67
CA PRO A 354 27.74 18.73 45.48
C PRO A 354 27.45 17.22 45.45
N ALA A 355 28.55 16.47 45.33
CA ALA A 355 28.61 15.04 45.60
C ALA A 355 29.04 14.77 47.07
N GLU A 356 28.95 13.50 47.47
CA GLU A 356 29.51 12.91 48.70
C GLU A 356 28.82 13.38 50.02
N ASP A 357 28.67 12.58 51.09
CA ASP A 357 29.26 11.28 51.46
C ASP A 357 28.37 10.53 52.50
N SER A 358 28.87 9.43 53.08
CA SER A 358 28.53 8.77 54.36
C SER A 358 27.58 7.55 54.38
N LEU A 359 28.15 6.41 53.96
CA LEU A 359 28.35 5.18 54.76
C LEU A 359 27.51 4.93 56.03
N SER A 360 26.80 3.78 56.07
CA SER A 360 26.53 2.83 57.21
C SER A 360 25.52 1.79 56.69
N GLU A 361 25.82 0.53 56.36
CA GLU A 361 26.39 -0.60 57.13
C GLU A 361 25.64 -0.97 58.42
N SER A 362 24.84 -2.07 58.39
CA SER A 362 24.86 -3.15 59.41
C SER A 362 23.82 -4.30 59.23
N VAL A 363 24.24 -5.40 58.57
CA VAL A 363 24.01 -6.84 58.91
C VAL A 363 22.56 -7.43 59.02
N PRO A 364 22.30 -8.75 59.29
CA PRO A 364 21.57 -9.57 58.30
C PRO A 364 20.37 -10.41 58.85
N SER A 365 19.73 -11.20 57.98
CA SER A 365 19.05 -12.44 58.40
C SER A 365 19.09 -13.53 57.31
N GLU A 366 19.28 -14.77 57.75
CA GLU A 366 19.71 -15.95 56.98
C GLU A 366 18.50 -16.85 56.52
N PRO A 367 18.73 -18.00 55.83
CA PRO A 367 17.74 -18.56 54.91
C PRO A 367 16.71 -19.50 55.56
N VAL A 368 15.62 -19.77 54.82
CA VAL A 368 14.79 -20.96 55.06
C VAL A 368 15.17 -22.04 54.05
N GLU A 369 16.03 -22.95 54.52
CA GLU A 369 16.28 -24.24 53.89
C GLU A 369 15.10 -25.19 54.14
N SER A 370 14.66 -25.94 53.13
CA SER A 370 13.80 -27.12 53.29
C SER A 370 13.95 -28.09 52.12
N THR A 371 15.06 -28.84 52.17
CA THR A 371 15.18 -30.29 51.95
C THR A 371 14.50 -30.95 50.74
N VAL A 372 15.30 -31.73 50.00
CA VAL A 372 14.91 -32.54 48.82
C VAL A 372 14.83 -34.04 49.18
N LEU A 373 14.17 -34.84 48.32
CA LEU A 373 14.23 -36.32 48.20
C LEU A 373 13.31 -37.14 49.15
N PRO A 374 12.98 -38.41 48.80
CA PRO A 374 12.48 -38.87 47.50
C PRO A 374 11.30 -39.87 47.63
N SER A 375 10.55 -40.12 46.56
CA SER A 375 9.92 -41.44 46.40
C SER A 375 9.59 -41.78 44.97
N ALA A 376 9.93 -43.01 44.58
CA ALA A 376 9.60 -43.57 43.28
C ALA A 376 8.70 -44.80 43.45
N ASN A 377 7.87 -45.00 42.43
CA ASN A 377 7.33 -46.28 41.95
C ASN A 377 5.89 -46.70 42.35
N LYS A 378 5.27 -47.39 41.38
CA LYS A 378 4.04 -48.19 41.36
C LYS A 378 2.68 -47.48 41.22
N SER A 379 2.22 -47.49 39.96
CA SER A 379 0.80 -47.55 39.56
C SER A 379 0.07 -48.70 40.28
N PRO A 380 -1.22 -48.52 40.62
CA PRO A 380 -2.24 -49.36 39.98
C PRO A 380 -3.54 -48.63 39.56
N SER A 381 -3.96 -48.91 38.33
CA SER A 381 -5.33 -48.98 37.76
C SER A 381 -6.56 -48.44 38.55
N THR A 382 -7.25 -47.47 37.94
CA THR A 382 -8.69 -47.46 37.53
C THR A 382 -9.74 -47.98 38.54
N PRO A 383 -10.80 -47.19 38.90
CA PRO A 383 -11.73 -46.63 37.91
C PRO A 383 -12.21 -45.18 38.09
N GLU A 384 -12.99 -44.77 37.09
CA GLU A 384 -13.63 -43.47 36.87
C GLU A 384 -14.17 -42.76 38.11
N SER A 385 -13.78 -41.49 38.25
CA SER A 385 -14.65 -40.45 38.82
C SER A 385 -14.42 -39.15 38.03
N THR A 386 -15.03 -39.09 36.85
CA THR A 386 -15.09 -37.90 36.00
C THR A 386 -15.66 -36.71 36.81
N PRO A 387 -14.93 -35.57 36.94
CA PRO A 387 -15.51 -34.36 37.49
C PRO A 387 -16.68 -33.90 36.62
N GLN A 388 -17.88 -33.99 37.16
CA GLN A 388 -19.15 -33.76 36.49
C GLN A 388 -19.41 -32.26 36.26
N TRP A 389 -18.65 -31.65 35.34
CA TRP A 389 -18.91 -30.30 34.81
C TRP A 389 -18.42 -30.10 33.37
N LEU A 390 -18.22 -31.17 32.61
CA LEU A 390 -17.97 -31.12 31.16
C LEU A 390 -19.24 -31.45 30.37
N ASP A 391 -20.25 -30.56 30.45
CA ASP A 391 -21.36 -30.61 29.51
C ASP A 391 -20.85 -30.28 28.09
N GLU A 392 -20.88 -31.26 27.19
CA GLU A 392 -20.53 -31.08 25.77
C GLU A 392 -21.46 -30.09 25.03
N ASN A 393 -22.53 -29.62 25.69
CA ASN A 393 -23.58 -28.75 25.14
C ASN A 393 -23.24 -27.26 25.02
N HIS A 394 -22.11 -26.78 25.56
CA HIS A 394 -21.79 -25.33 25.57
C HIS A 394 -20.89 -24.85 24.41
N ILE A 395 -20.31 -25.75 23.61
CA ILE A 395 -19.45 -25.37 22.48
C ILE A 395 -20.07 -25.84 21.17
N LYS A 396 -20.43 -24.89 20.30
CA LYS A 396 -21.16 -25.18 19.06
C LYS A 396 -20.21 -25.70 17.98
N GLY A 397 -20.59 -26.77 17.30
CA GLY A 397 -19.74 -27.42 16.28
C GLY A 397 -19.81 -26.80 14.88
N GLU A 398 -19.04 -27.39 13.95
CA GLU A 398 -18.93 -26.97 12.55
C GLU A 398 -20.28 -26.89 11.83
N ASP A 399 -21.15 -27.88 12.03
CA ASP A 399 -22.45 -27.91 11.37
C ASP A 399 -23.37 -26.77 11.83
N TRP A 400 -23.21 -26.28 13.07
CA TRP A 400 -23.92 -25.09 13.51
C TRP A 400 -23.43 -23.85 12.75
N LEU A 401 -22.10 -23.70 12.57
CA LEU A 401 -21.48 -22.62 11.79
C LEU A 401 -21.85 -22.67 10.29
N ARG A 402 -22.00 -23.86 9.71
CA ARG A 402 -22.47 -24.05 8.32
C ARG A 402 -23.87 -23.51 8.08
N HIS A 403 -24.76 -23.57 9.07
CA HIS A 403 -26.15 -23.13 8.95
C HIS A 403 -26.41 -21.67 9.38
N GLN A 404 -25.38 -20.93 9.81
CA GLN A 404 -25.53 -19.51 10.16
C GLN A 404 -25.55 -18.60 8.92
N ASN A 405 -26.09 -17.39 9.09
CA ASN A 405 -26.16 -16.38 8.02
C ASN A 405 -24.74 -16.02 7.51
N PRO A 406 -24.43 -16.22 6.21
CA PRO A 406 -23.10 -15.98 5.65
C PRO A 406 -22.61 -14.52 5.81
N ASN A 407 -23.54 -13.56 5.88
CA ASN A 407 -23.24 -12.12 5.99
C ASN A 407 -22.98 -11.65 7.43
N ALA A 408 -23.21 -12.51 8.43
CA ALA A 408 -22.93 -12.18 9.83
C ALA A 408 -21.45 -12.37 10.19
N TYR A 409 -21.04 -11.73 11.28
CA TYR A 409 -19.69 -11.66 11.81
C TYR A 409 -19.58 -12.49 13.11
N THR A 410 -18.39 -12.97 13.41
CA THR A 410 -18.02 -13.60 14.69
C THR A 410 -16.62 -13.15 15.09
N LEU A 411 -16.27 -13.26 16.37
CA LEU A 411 -14.94 -12.90 16.87
C LEU A 411 -14.06 -14.15 16.93
N GLN A 412 -13.00 -14.20 16.14
CA GLN A 412 -12.01 -15.27 16.24
C GLN A 412 -11.08 -14.99 17.43
N VAL A 413 -11.13 -15.84 18.46
CA VAL A 413 -10.45 -15.62 19.75
C VAL A 413 -9.10 -16.33 19.80
N LEU A 414 -9.01 -17.57 19.30
CA LEU A 414 -7.77 -18.37 19.35
C LEU A 414 -7.75 -19.42 18.23
N GLY A 415 -6.56 -19.84 17.81
CA GLY A 415 -6.37 -21.06 17.02
C GLY A 415 -5.17 -21.87 17.54
N ALA A 416 -5.25 -23.20 17.47
CA ALA A 416 -4.16 -24.10 17.86
C ALA A 416 -4.20 -25.41 17.07
N HIS A 417 -3.08 -26.16 17.06
CA HIS A 417 -2.99 -27.46 16.40
C HIS A 417 -3.70 -28.62 17.11
N ASP A 418 -4.12 -28.41 18.36
CA ASP A 418 -4.76 -29.43 19.20
C ASP A 418 -6.01 -28.90 19.91
N GLN A 419 -7.03 -29.75 20.02
CA GLN A 419 -8.30 -29.45 20.64
C GLN A 419 -8.18 -29.38 22.18
N GLU A 420 -7.25 -30.10 22.81
CA GLU A 420 -7.04 -29.94 24.26
C GLU A 420 -6.51 -28.55 24.61
N THR A 421 -5.69 -27.92 23.77
CA THR A 421 -5.21 -26.56 23.97
C THR A 421 -6.37 -25.56 24.02
N LEU A 422 -7.36 -25.70 23.13
CA LEU A 422 -8.59 -24.88 23.16
C LEU A 422 -9.43 -25.18 24.41
N LYS A 423 -9.56 -26.45 24.82
CA LYS A 423 -10.30 -26.83 26.04
C LYS A 423 -9.64 -26.28 27.31
N LYS A 424 -8.30 -26.36 27.41
CA LYS A 424 -7.51 -25.80 28.54
C LYS A 424 -7.63 -24.28 28.61
N PHE A 425 -7.66 -23.60 27.46
CA PHE A 425 -7.90 -22.16 27.37
C PHE A 425 -9.32 -21.78 27.85
N LEU A 426 -10.36 -22.48 27.39
CA LEU A 426 -11.74 -22.26 27.85
C LEU A 426 -11.94 -22.55 29.34
N ALA A 427 -11.20 -23.51 29.90
CA ALA A 427 -11.21 -23.78 31.35
C ALA A 427 -10.57 -22.66 32.18
N GLN A 428 -9.63 -21.89 31.61
CA GLN A 428 -9.02 -20.72 32.25
C GLN A 428 -9.85 -19.44 32.04
N HIS A 429 -10.59 -19.36 30.93
CA HIS A 429 -11.39 -18.20 30.53
C HIS A 429 -12.79 -18.63 30.05
N PRO A 430 -13.78 -18.76 30.96
CA PRO A 430 -15.13 -19.15 30.58
C PRO A 430 -15.77 -18.07 29.71
N LEU A 431 -16.16 -18.45 28.49
CA LEU A 431 -16.83 -17.62 27.51
C LEU A 431 -18.19 -18.23 27.16
N ALA A 432 -19.24 -17.40 27.09
CA ALA A 432 -20.53 -17.80 26.56
C ALA A 432 -20.52 -17.81 25.02
N ASP A 433 -21.48 -18.48 24.39
CA ASP A 433 -21.68 -18.46 22.93
C ASP A 433 -20.42 -18.71 22.07
N VAL A 434 -19.60 -19.67 22.49
CA VAL A 434 -18.44 -20.14 21.72
C VAL A 434 -18.79 -21.23 20.72
N ALA A 435 -18.10 -21.20 19.57
CA ALA A 435 -18.13 -22.25 18.56
C ALA A 435 -16.70 -22.65 18.17
N MET A 436 -16.51 -23.90 17.75
CA MET A 436 -15.23 -24.40 17.25
C MET A 436 -15.39 -24.99 15.87
N PHE A 437 -14.37 -24.76 15.02
CA PHE A 437 -14.24 -25.46 13.75
C PHE A 437 -12.81 -25.95 13.50
N LYS A 438 -12.69 -27.06 12.79
CA LYS A 438 -11.43 -27.57 12.26
C LYS A 438 -11.19 -27.01 10.86
N THR A 439 -9.93 -26.72 10.57
CA THR A 439 -9.42 -26.41 9.23
C THR A 439 -8.01 -27.00 9.13
N THR A 440 -7.37 -26.88 7.96
CA THR A 440 -5.99 -27.32 7.74
C THR A 440 -5.05 -26.12 7.63
N TYR A 441 -3.86 -26.22 8.22
CA TYR A 441 -2.78 -25.26 8.08
C TYR A 441 -1.46 -26.03 7.90
N ARG A 442 -0.75 -25.79 6.79
CA ARG A 442 0.49 -26.51 6.42
C ARG A 442 0.37 -28.05 6.50
N ASN A 443 -0.70 -28.60 5.93
CA ASN A 443 -1.08 -30.03 5.98
C ASN A 443 -1.22 -30.62 7.40
N LYS A 444 -1.47 -29.79 8.42
CA LYS A 444 -1.77 -30.21 9.78
C LYS A 444 -3.15 -29.71 10.22
N ASN A 445 -3.77 -30.43 11.15
CA ASN A 445 -5.02 -30.01 11.78
C ASN A 445 -4.81 -28.66 12.48
N TRP A 446 -5.79 -27.77 12.35
CA TRP A 446 -5.83 -26.47 13.02
C TRP A 446 -7.27 -26.24 13.52
N TYR A 447 -7.43 -26.09 14.81
CA TYR A 447 -8.72 -25.85 15.46
C TYR A 447 -8.83 -24.36 15.80
N VAL A 448 -9.96 -23.76 15.47
CA VAL A 448 -10.23 -22.33 15.68
C VAL A 448 -11.42 -22.17 16.62
N LEU A 449 -11.23 -21.35 17.65
CA LEU A 449 -12.26 -20.93 18.60
C LEU A 449 -12.81 -19.56 18.19
N VAL A 450 -14.12 -19.49 17.98
CA VAL A 450 -14.84 -18.24 17.68
C VAL A 450 -15.93 -17.96 18.73
N HIS A 451 -16.26 -16.70 18.91
CA HIS A 451 -17.16 -16.20 19.95
C HIS A 451 -18.24 -15.27 19.36
N GLY A 452 -19.50 -15.57 19.68
CA GLY A 452 -20.66 -14.74 19.36
C GLY A 452 -21.06 -14.72 17.88
N LEU A 453 -22.25 -14.19 17.63
CA LEU A 453 -22.80 -13.89 16.31
C LEU A 453 -23.27 -12.45 16.28
N TYR A 454 -22.81 -11.70 15.28
CA TYR A 454 -23.10 -10.27 15.14
C TYR A 454 -23.64 -10.00 13.73
N PRO A 455 -24.80 -9.35 13.56
CA PRO A 455 -25.39 -9.10 12.24
C PRO A 455 -24.58 -8.12 11.39
N ASN A 456 -23.68 -7.33 11.99
CA ASN A 456 -22.84 -6.35 11.31
C ASN A 456 -21.47 -6.18 11.99
N ARG A 457 -20.52 -5.56 11.28
CA ARG A 457 -19.15 -5.32 11.75
C ARG A 457 -19.10 -4.40 12.99
N SER A 458 -19.98 -3.41 13.09
CA SER A 458 -20.04 -2.46 14.22
C SER A 458 -20.36 -3.17 15.54
N GLU A 459 -21.33 -4.09 15.55
CA GLU A 459 -21.67 -4.88 16.73
C GLU A 459 -20.55 -5.87 17.09
N ALA A 460 -19.86 -6.46 16.10
CA ALA A 460 -18.70 -7.29 16.36
C ALA A 460 -17.54 -6.49 17.02
N LEU A 461 -17.29 -5.26 16.57
CA LEU A 461 -16.28 -4.38 17.18
C LEU A 461 -16.69 -3.91 18.58
N ALA A 462 -17.96 -3.57 18.80
CA ALA A 462 -18.46 -3.26 20.14
C ALA A 462 -18.35 -4.46 21.09
N ALA A 463 -18.60 -5.68 20.60
CA ALA A 463 -18.41 -6.89 21.38
C ALA A 463 -16.93 -7.21 21.65
N LEU A 464 -16.02 -6.84 20.75
CA LEU A 464 -14.58 -6.93 20.97
C LEU A 464 -14.14 -6.05 22.16
N GLU A 465 -14.64 -4.81 22.25
CA GLU A 465 -14.36 -3.92 23.39
C GLU A 465 -14.89 -4.45 24.73
N ASN A 466 -16.02 -5.16 24.69
CA ASN A 466 -16.64 -5.78 25.86
C ASN A 466 -15.98 -7.11 26.29
N LEU A 467 -15.05 -7.67 25.51
CA LEU A 467 -14.30 -8.86 25.94
C LEU A 467 -13.36 -8.54 27.12
N PRO A 468 -13.16 -9.48 28.06
CA PRO A 468 -12.22 -9.36 29.17
C PRO A 468 -10.84 -8.85 28.72
N ALA A 469 -10.27 -7.90 29.47
CA ALA A 469 -9.01 -7.26 29.10
C ALA A 469 -7.86 -8.27 28.94
N SER A 470 -7.83 -9.33 29.75
CA SER A 470 -6.89 -10.45 29.64
C SER A 470 -6.95 -11.17 28.29
N LEU A 471 -8.15 -11.39 27.74
CA LEU A 471 -8.32 -12.01 26.42
C LEU A 471 -7.91 -11.06 25.30
N ARG A 472 -8.31 -9.78 25.39
CA ARG A 472 -7.91 -8.76 24.42
C ARG A 472 -6.39 -8.59 24.32
N GLN A 473 -5.69 -8.62 25.46
CA GLN A 473 -4.24 -8.46 25.52
C GLN A 473 -3.51 -9.74 25.06
N ASN A 474 -3.95 -10.92 25.48
CA ASN A 474 -3.21 -12.17 25.25
C ASN A 474 -3.49 -12.82 23.88
N THR A 475 -4.68 -12.65 23.29
CA THR A 475 -5.02 -13.32 22.03
C THR A 475 -5.49 -12.39 20.90
N GLN A 476 -5.55 -11.08 21.16
CA GLN A 476 -5.91 -10.02 20.19
C GLN A 476 -7.06 -10.43 19.23
N PRO A 477 -8.27 -10.71 19.75
CA PRO A 477 -9.35 -11.26 18.93
C PRO A 477 -9.77 -10.33 17.78
N TRP A 478 -10.15 -10.89 16.65
CA TRP A 478 -10.51 -10.11 15.46
C TRP A 478 -11.87 -10.52 14.87
N ALA A 479 -12.57 -9.56 14.27
CA ALA A 479 -13.88 -9.77 13.67
C ALA A 479 -13.77 -10.38 12.26
N ARG A 480 -14.37 -11.56 12.09
CA ARG A 480 -14.34 -12.36 10.86
C ARG A 480 -15.75 -12.62 10.33
N THR A 481 -15.92 -12.63 9.00
CA THR A 481 -17.20 -13.00 8.36
C THR A 481 -17.44 -14.50 8.40
N LEU A 482 -18.70 -14.91 8.59
CA LEU A 482 -19.08 -16.33 8.52
C LEU A 482 -18.89 -16.91 7.12
N THR A 483 -19.07 -16.12 6.05
CA THR A 483 -18.69 -16.53 4.68
C THR A 483 -17.25 -17.03 4.60
N SER A 484 -16.30 -16.36 5.27
CA SER A 484 -14.89 -16.77 5.30
C SER A 484 -14.70 -18.10 6.04
N ILE A 485 -15.42 -18.31 7.14
CA ILE A 485 -15.37 -19.54 7.94
C ILE A 485 -16.02 -20.71 7.20
N GLN A 486 -17.18 -20.50 6.58
CA GLN A 486 -17.88 -21.51 5.78
C GLN A 486 -17.06 -21.95 4.56
N LYS A 487 -16.31 -21.04 3.91
CA LYS A 487 -15.34 -21.40 2.88
C LYS A 487 -14.21 -22.29 3.41
N LEU A 488 -13.66 -22.03 4.60
CA LEU A 488 -12.66 -22.91 5.21
C LEU A 488 -13.23 -24.28 5.57
N ILE A 489 -14.40 -24.34 6.19
CA ILE A 489 -15.08 -25.59 6.61
C ILE A 489 -15.51 -26.46 5.41
N ASN A 490 -15.74 -25.84 4.25
CA ASN A 490 -16.16 -26.54 3.02
C ASN A 490 -15.00 -26.74 2.02
N SER A 491 -13.78 -26.33 2.35
CA SER A 491 -12.60 -26.63 1.53
C SER A 491 -12.20 -28.10 1.74
N PRO A 492 -12.04 -28.91 0.68
CA PRO A 492 -11.73 -30.32 0.85
C PRO A 492 -10.35 -30.50 1.47
N SER A 493 -10.30 -31.29 2.55
CA SER A 493 -9.05 -31.80 3.12
C SER A 493 -8.20 -32.47 2.03
N ALA A 494 -6.94 -32.07 1.90
CA ALA A 494 -5.99 -32.69 0.96
C ALA A 494 -5.49 -34.05 1.49
N GLU A 495 -6.40 -35.03 1.62
CA GLU A 495 -6.12 -36.44 1.84
C GLU A 495 -6.77 -37.23 0.71
N GLY A 496 -6.02 -37.55 -0.35
CA GLY A 496 -6.55 -38.29 -1.50
C GLY A 496 -5.88 -38.07 -2.86
N ASN A 497 -4.55 -38.21 -2.94
CA ASN A 497 -3.81 -38.78 -4.08
C ASN A 497 -2.31 -38.86 -3.77
#